data_AF-A0A8J4U963-F1
#
_entry.id   AF-A0A8J4U963-F1
#
_cell.length_a   1.000
_cell.length_b   1.000
_cell.length_c   1.000
_cell.angle_alpha   90.00
_cell.angle_beta   90.00
_cell.angle_gamma   90.00
#
_symmetry.space_group_name_H-M   'P 1'
#
loop_
_entity.id
_entity.type
_entity.pdbx_description
1 polymer ?
#
loop_
_entity_poly.entity_id
_entity_poly.type
_entity_poly.pdbx_seq_one_letter_code
_entity_poly.pdbx_strand_id
1 'polypeptide(L)'
;DLVSCLVRGTHYTQEHVSVYCPAGCKDIDGDIWGNPSQGYRDTSVLCKAAVHAGVIADELGGQVTLSREKGITLYESAFANGLHSKRGSLSEKRLIFHKACGDALEVAAFNASSWWHEVDALGQDRAWAAKRAALGAAGHSWAAEPGSEGAWLELDLGTRRNVTGERRPS
;
A
#
# COMPACT_ATOMS: atom_id res chain seq x y z
N ASP A 1 -17.44 12.73 -10.46
CA ASP A 1 -17.85 11.90 -11.61
C ASP A 1 -17.50 10.43 -11.37
N LEU A 2 -18.47 9.53 -11.58
CA LEU A 2 -18.25 8.08 -11.55
C LEU A 2 -17.51 7.66 -12.81
N VAL A 3 -16.43 6.88 -12.66
CA VAL A 3 -15.59 6.45 -13.78
C VAL A 3 -15.57 4.92 -13.91
N SER A 4 -15.25 4.41 -15.09
CA SER A 4 -15.02 2.97 -15.27
C SER A 4 -13.64 2.56 -14.72
N CYS A 5 -13.51 1.33 -14.20
CA CYS A 5 -12.22 0.80 -13.75
C CYS A 5 -11.15 0.85 -14.86
N LEU A 6 -11.53 0.75 -16.14
CA LEU A 6 -10.59 0.72 -17.27
C LEU A 6 -9.98 2.10 -17.61
N VAL A 7 -10.43 3.17 -16.96
CA VAL A 7 -9.92 4.51 -17.20
C VAL A 7 -8.47 4.62 -16.73
N ARG A 8 -7.59 5.01 -17.65
CA ARG A 8 -6.19 5.38 -17.39
C ARG A 8 -6.02 6.85 -17.05
N GLY A 9 -4.90 7.19 -16.40
CA GLY A 9 -4.55 8.58 -16.11
C GLY A 9 -4.35 9.47 -17.34
N THR A 10 -4.03 8.90 -18.50
CA THR A 10 -3.91 9.60 -19.79
C THR A 10 -5.23 10.16 -20.31
N HIS A 11 -6.38 9.69 -19.82
CA HIS A 11 -7.69 10.25 -20.23
C HIS A 11 -7.99 11.61 -19.61
N TYR A 12 -7.16 12.09 -18.69
CA TYR A 12 -7.31 13.39 -18.06
C TYR A 12 -6.25 14.36 -18.57
N THR A 13 -6.60 15.63 -18.67
CA THR A 13 -5.68 16.71 -19.07
C THR A 13 -5.48 17.74 -17.96
N GLN A 14 -6.39 17.80 -16.99
CA GLN A 14 -6.36 18.67 -15.83
C GLN A 14 -5.18 18.32 -14.91
N GLU A 15 -4.66 19.32 -14.18
CA GLU A 15 -3.61 19.10 -13.18
C GLU A 15 -4.16 18.43 -11.91
N HIS A 16 -5.41 18.74 -11.54
CA HIS A 16 -6.09 18.14 -10.40
C HIS A 16 -7.31 17.39 -10.90
N VAL A 17 -7.45 16.14 -10.48
CA VAL A 17 -8.52 15.24 -10.90
C VAL A 17 -9.21 14.69 -9.65
N SER A 18 -10.54 14.76 -9.64
CA SER A 18 -11.38 14.18 -8.58
C SER A 18 -12.43 13.30 -9.24
N VAL A 19 -12.36 12.00 -8.96
CA VAL A 19 -13.21 10.97 -9.58
C VAL A 19 -13.72 10.02 -8.53
N TYR A 20 -14.80 9.32 -8.83
CA TYR A 20 -15.32 8.25 -8.00
C TYR A 20 -15.06 6.91 -8.68
N CYS A 21 -14.23 6.09 -8.06
CA CYS A 21 -13.92 4.76 -8.51
C CYS A 21 -14.94 3.74 -7.98
N PRO A 22 -15.48 2.86 -8.82
CA PRO A 22 -16.33 1.77 -8.36
C PRO A 22 -15.51 0.72 -7.60
N ALA A 23 -16.20 -0.17 -6.91
CA ALA A 23 -15.60 -1.34 -6.30
C ALA A 23 -15.14 -2.38 -7.35
N GLY A 24 -14.19 -3.24 -7.01
CA GLY A 24 -13.74 -4.36 -7.84
C GLY A 24 -12.83 -3.94 -9.01
N CYS A 25 -12.03 -2.89 -8.85
CA CYS A 25 -11.06 -2.45 -9.85
C CYS A 25 -9.66 -3.08 -9.67
N LYS A 26 -9.44 -3.95 -8.68
CA LYS A 26 -8.17 -4.62 -8.44
C LYS A 26 -7.84 -5.66 -9.51
N ASP A 27 -8.80 -6.48 -9.91
CA ASP A 27 -8.58 -7.66 -10.76
C ASP A 27 -8.95 -7.44 -12.25
N ILE A 28 -9.13 -6.20 -12.67
CA ILE A 28 -9.41 -5.88 -14.08
C ILE A 28 -8.18 -5.99 -14.97
N ASP A 29 -8.35 -5.97 -16.29
CA ASP A 29 -7.21 -5.87 -17.21
C ASP A 29 -6.50 -4.51 -17.13
N GLY A 30 -5.18 -4.57 -17.31
CA GLY A 30 -4.32 -3.40 -17.38
C GLY A 30 -3.38 -3.26 -16.18
N ASP A 31 -2.22 -2.70 -16.49
CA ASP A 31 -1.10 -2.57 -15.56
C ASP A 31 -1.10 -1.22 -14.85
N ILE A 32 -0.39 -1.21 -13.73
CA ILE A 32 0.00 -0.01 -12.99
C ILE A 32 1.53 0.02 -12.92
N TRP A 33 2.12 1.20 -13.06
CA TRP A 33 3.58 1.38 -13.04
C TRP A 33 3.96 2.44 -12.02
N GLY A 34 4.94 2.14 -11.16
CA GLY A 34 5.35 3.02 -10.07
C GLY A 34 4.81 2.61 -8.71
N ASN A 35 4.93 3.47 -7.73
CA ASN A 35 4.66 3.16 -6.33
C ASN A 35 4.09 4.37 -5.58
N PRO A 36 3.54 4.20 -4.38
CA PRO A 36 2.92 5.30 -3.65
C PRO A 36 3.87 6.45 -3.29
N SER A 37 5.18 6.17 -3.14
CA SER A 37 6.18 7.17 -2.73
C SER A 37 6.64 8.06 -3.87
N GLN A 38 6.88 7.46 -5.04
CA GLN A 38 7.29 8.18 -6.24
C GLN A 38 6.09 8.65 -7.07
N GLY A 39 4.93 8.01 -6.97
CA GLY A 39 3.81 8.21 -7.89
C GLY A 39 3.75 7.19 -9.02
N TYR A 40 2.72 7.32 -9.83
CA TYR A 40 2.38 6.34 -10.87
C TYR A 40 2.52 6.93 -12.27
N ARG A 41 2.90 6.11 -13.24
CA ARG A 41 2.90 6.51 -14.66
C ARG A 41 1.48 6.86 -15.09
N ASP A 42 1.29 7.93 -15.84
CA ASP A 42 -0.03 8.35 -16.36
C ASP A 42 -0.76 7.30 -17.21
N THR A 43 -0.04 6.37 -17.83
CA THR A 43 -0.66 5.22 -18.54
C THR A 43 -1.26 4.17 -17.62
N SER A 44 -1.02 4.25 -16.32
CA SER A 44 -1.58 3.33 -15.31
C SER A 44 -3.10 3.39 -15.28
N VAL A 45 -3.71 2.24 -15.03
CA VAL A 45 -5.14 2.16 -14.72
C VAL A 45 -5.42 2.91 -13.42
N LEU A 46 -6.28 3.94 -13.47
CA LEU A 46 -6.41 4.95 -12.41
C LEU A 46 -6.93 4.34 -11.11
N CYS A 47 -8.08 3.65 -11.16
CA CYS A 47 -8.71 3.11 -9.96
C CYS A 47 -7.88 1.96 -9.36
N LYS A 48 -7.29 1.11 -10.20
CA LYS A 48 -6.34 0.08 -9.75
C LYS A 48 -5.11 0.70 -9.07
N ALA A 49 -4.57 1.79 -9.61
CA ALA A 49 -3.45 2.50 -8.99
C ALA A 49 -3.85 3.17 -7.67
N ALA A 50 -5.10 3.66 -7.56
CA ALA A 50 -5.64 4.22 -6.32
C ALA A 50 -5.78 3.15 -5.22
N VAL A 51 -6.22 1.93 -5.58
CA VAL A 51 -6.22 0.76 -4.68
C VAL A 51 -4.80 0.42 -4.27
N HIS A 52 -3.86 0.32 -5.22
CA HIS A 52 -2.45 0.06 -4.91
C HIS A 52 -1.82 1.16 -4.03
N ALA A 53 -2.25 2.42 -4.16
CA ALA A 53 -1.84 3.52 -3.29
C ALA A 53 -2.43 3.46 -1.88
N GLY A 54 -3.46 2.62 -1.65
CA GLY A 54 -4.21 2.54 -0.41
C GLY A 54 -5.03 3.80 -0.15
N VAL A 55 -5.53 4.44 -1.22
CA VAL A 55 -6.42 5.61 -1.15
C VAL A 55 -7.87 5.16 -1.00
N ILE A 56 -8.21 4.05 -1.65
CA ILE A 56 -9.52 3.38 -1.58
C ILE A 56 -9.32 1.88 -1.38
N ALA A 57 -10.28 1.25 -0.69
CA ALA A 57 -10.38 -0.20 -0.62
C ALA A 57 -11.08 -0.74 -1.88
N ASP A 58 -10.59 -1.84 -2.44
CA ASP A 58 -11.16 -2.40 -3.67
C ASP A 58 -12.63 -2.82 -3.50
N GLU A 59 -12.99 -3.40 -2.37
CA GLU A 59 -14.34 -3.90 -2.10
C GLU A 59 -15.39 -2.79 -1.99
N LEU A 60 -14.95 -1.56 -1.64
CA LEU A 60 -15.84 -0.42 -1.41
C LEU A 60 -15.79 0.59 -2.57
N GLY A 61 -14.67 0.65 -3.29
CA GLY A 61 -14.37 1.79 -4.16
C GLY A 61 -14.24 3.09 -3.36
N GLY A 62 -14.56 4.20 -4.00
CA GLY A 62 -14.68 5.49 -3.33
C GLY A 62 -14.18 6.68 -4.13
N GLN A 63 -14.18 7.83 -3.47
CA GLN A 63 -13.68 9.07 -4.05
C GLN A 63 -12.15 9.07 -4.05
N VAL A 64 -11.57 9.40 -5.20
CA VAL A 64 -10.14 9.47 -5.45
C VAL A 64 -9.80 10.87 -5.93
N THR A 65 -8.87 11.52 -5.23
CA THR A 65 -8.27 12.78 -5.64
C THR A 65 -6.80 12.57 -5.97
N LEU A 66 -6.35 13.15 -7.09
CA LEU A 66 -4.96 13.04 -7.53
C LEU A 66 -4.49 14.33 -8.22
N SER A 67 -3.18 14.56 -8.17
CA SER A 67 -2.49 15.57 -8.99
C SER A 67 -1.70 14.91 -10.13
N ARG A 68 -1.63 15.60 -11.27
CA ARG A 68 -0.88 15.22 -12.46
C ARG A 68 0.36 16.09 -12.57
N GLU A 69 1.48 15.55 -12.12
CA GLU A 69 2.77 16.23 -12.08
C GLU A 69 3.65 15.85 -13.28
N LYS A 70 4.81 16.51 -13.39
CA LYS A 70 5.84 16.13 -14.37
C LYS A 70 6.30 14.69 -14.13
N GLY A 71 6.40 13.91 -15.20
CA GLY A 71 6.92 12.55 -15.11
C GLY A 71 8.37 12.46 -14.65
N ILE A 72 8.74 11.29 -14.14
CA ILE A 72 10.11 10.93 -13.73
C ILE A 72 10.71 9.92 -14.71
N THR A 73 12.04 9.83 -14.73
CA THR A 73 12.78 8.98 -15.69
C THR A 73 12.57 7.49 -15.48
N LEU A 74 12.37 7.06 -14.23
CA LEU A 74 12.18 5.67 -13.85
C LEU A 74 11.12 5.57 -12.74
N TYR A 75 10.17 4.66 -12.94
CA TYR A 75 9.15 4.29 -11.96
C TYR A 75 9.50 2.92 -11.39
N GLU A 76 9.75 2.84 -10.08
CA GLU A 76 10.05 1.56 -9.43
C GLU A 76 8.78 0.76 -9.14
N SER A 77 8.84 -0.56 -9.34
CA SER A 77 7.79 -1.49 -8.93
C SER A 77 7.71 -1.59 -7.40
N ALA A 78 6.52 -1.85 -6.89
CA ALA A 78 6.27 -2.17 -5.49
C ALA A 78 5.12 -3.18 -5.39
N PHE A 79 5.04 -3.86 -4.25
CA PHE A 79 3.88 -4.65 -3.85
C PHE A 79 3.16 -3.92 -2.71
N ALA A 80 1.90 -3.55 -2.92
CA ALA A 80 1.10 -2.84 -1.93
C ALA A 80 -0.39 -3.14 -2.11
N ASN A 81 -1.13 -3.24 -0.99
CA ASN A 81 -2.59 -3.48 -0.98
C ASN A 81 -3.00 -4.68 -1.85
N GLY A 82 -2.21 -5.76 -1.77
CA GLY A 82 -2.40 -6.99 -2.55
C GLY A 82 -2.22 -6.86 -4.06
N LEU A 83 -1.58 -5.80 -4.55
CA LEU A 83 -1.28 -5.55 -5.97
C LEU A 83 0.22 -5.42 -6.19
N HIS A 84 0.71 -5.95 -7.32
CA HIS A 84 2.08 -5.75 -7.76
C HIS A 84 2.12 -4.76 -8.92
N SER A 85 2.84 -3.65 -8.75
CA SER A 85 3.07 -2.72 -9.84
C SER A 85 4.29 -3.13 -10.68
N LYS A 86 4.37 -2.62 -11.91
CA LYS A 86 5.49 -2.86 -12.82
C LYS A 86 6.49 -1.71 -12.77
N ARG A 87 7.75 -2.01 -13.07
CA ARG A 87 8.75 -0.98 -13.36
C ARG A 87 8.40 -0.31 -14.69
N GLY A 88 8.48 1.01 -14.76
CA GLY A 88 8.15 1.80 -15.95
C GLY A 88 9.25 2.80 -16.30
N SER A 89 9.40 3.10 -17.59
CA SER A 89 10.27 4.19 -18.06
C SER A 89 9.55 5.53 -18.03
N LEU A 90 10.28 6.58 -18.42
CA LEU A 90 9.79 7.96 -18.55
C LEU A 90 8.37 8.03 -19.14
N SER A 91 7.59 8.93 -18.56
CA SER A 91 6.31 9.37 -19.13
C SER A 91 6.19 10.87 -19.07
N GLU A 92 5.24 11.43 -19.81
CA GLU A 92 4.97 12.86 -19.82
C GLU A 92 4.50 13.34 -18.44
N LYS A 93 3.55 12.59 -17.86
CA LYS A 93 2.96 12.91 -16.57
C LYS A 93 3.06 11.76 -15.59
N ARG A 94 2.96 12.13 -14.32
CA ARG A 94 2.91 11.24 -13.16
C ARG A 94 1.68 11.54 -12.32
N LEU A 95 1.00 10.51 -11.87
CA LEU A 95 -0.17 10.59 -11.00
C LEU A 95 0.28 10.49 -9.55
N ILE A 96 -0.06 11.49 -8.74
CA ILE A 96 0.13 11.50 -7.28
C ILE A 96 -1.24 11.44 -6.64
N PHE A 97 -1.54 10.33 -5.97
CA PHE A 97 -2.82 10.16 -5.28
C PHE A 97 -2.75 10.73 -3.87
N HIS A 98 -3.80 11.44 -3.49
CA HIS A 98 -3.91 12.06 -2.18
C HIS A 98 -4.83 11.21 -1.30
N LYS A 99 -4.37 10.90 -0.09
CA LYS A 99 -5.20 10.20 0.90
C LYS A 99 -6.06 11.22 1.65
N ALA A 100 -7.33 10.88 1.87
CA ALA A 100 -8.23 11.71 2.68
C ALA A 100 -7.78 11.79 4.16
N CYS A 101 -7.02 10.81 4.63
CA CYS A 101 -6.38 10.80 5.94
C CYS A 101 -4.96 10.25 5.81
N GLY A 102 -3.96 11.02 6.26
CA GLY A 102 -2.54 10.69 6.13
C GLY A 102 -1.98 9.83 7.28
N ASP A 103 -2.75 9.72 8.37
CA ASP A 103 -2.25 9.09 9.60
C ASP A 103 -2.49 7.59 9.54
N ALA A 104 -1.44 6.83 9.87
CA ALA A 104 -1.58 5.41 10.12
C ALA A 104 -2.54 5.22 11.31
N LEU A 105 -3.39 4.20 11.24
CA LEU A 105 -4.24 3.87 12.38
C LEU A 105 -3.35 3.45 13.55
N GLU A 106 -3.53 4.12 14.69
CA GLU A 106 -2.88 3.73 15.95
C GLU A 106 -3.32 2.32 16.33
N VAL A 107 -2.35 1.43 16.49
CA VAL A 107 -2.57 0.03 16.87
C VAL A 107 -2.59 -0.05 18.39
N ALA A 108 -3.69 -0.52 18.96
CA ALA A 108 -3.87 -0.64 20.41
C ALA A 108 -3.06 -1.82 20.97
N ALA A 109 -3.01 -2.94 20.26
CA ALA A 109 -2.24 -4.11 20.66
C ALA A 109 -1.80 -4.97 19.46
N PHE A 110 -0.71 -5.70 19.64
CA PHE A 110 -0.20 -6.67 18.66
C PHE A 110 -0.25 -8.07 19.27
N ASN A 111 -0.74 -9.04 18.51
CA ASN A 111 -0.76 -10.45 18.89
C ASN A 111 -0.17 -11.29 17.75
N ALA A 112 0.46 -12.42 18.06
CA ALA A 112 1.02 -13.30 17.05
C ALA A 112 0.92 -14.76 17.50
N SER A 113 0.92 -15.68 16.54
CA SER A 113 0.90 -17.12 16.83
C SER A 113 2.16 -17.58 17.56
N SER A 114 3.31 -17.03 17.18
CA SER A 114 4.63 -17.30 17.76
C SER A 114 5.56 -16.12 17.48
N TRP A 115 6.72 -16.10 18.13
CA TRP A 115 7.81 -15.19 17.78
C TRP A 115 9.17 -15.88 17.94
N TRP A 116 10.13 -15.46 17.13
CA TRP A 116 11.49 -16.00 17.19
C TRP A 116 12.29 -15.38 18.33
N HIS A 117 13.05 -16.24 19.01
CA HIS A 117 14.06 -15.86 19.98
C HIS A 117 15.43 -16.14 19.39
N GLU A 118 16.22 -15.09 19.21
CA GLU A 118 17.59 -15.18 18.72
C GLU A 118 18.54 -14.79 19.87
N VAL A 119 19.55 -15.61 20.14
CA VAL A 119 20.63 -15.22 21.06
C VAL A 119 21.84 -14.90 20.21
N ASP A 120 22.37 -13.67 20.31
CA ASP A 120 23.52 -13.26 19.52
C ASP A 120 24.84 -13.88 20.04
N ALA A 121 25.93 -13.69 19.30
CA ALA A 121 27.25 -14.23 19.65
C ALA A 121 27.81 -13.70 20.98
N LEU A 122 27.24 -12.61 21.52
CA LEU A 122 27.59 -12.03 22.82
C LEU A 122 26.68 -12.55 23.94
N GLY A 123 25.73 -13.43 23.63
CA GLY A 123 24.77 -14.00 24.58
C GLY A 123 23.56 -13.11 24.86
N GLN A 124 23.32 -12.06 24.07
CA GLN A 124 22.17 -11.18 24.26
C GLN A 124 20.93 -11.74 23.57
N ASP A 125 19.81 -11.78 24.29
CA ASP A 125 18.51 -12.18 23.76
C ASP A 125 17.90 -11.06 22.90
N ARG A 126 17.61 -11.40 21.64
CA ARG A 126 16.93 -10.59 20.64
C ARG A 126 15.57 -11.23 20.34
N ALA A 127 14.54 -10.72 21.00
CA ALA A 127 13.17 -11.11 20.73
C ALA A 127 12.62 -10.42 19.47
N TRP A 128 12.07 -11.23 18.54
CA TRP A 128 11.35 -10.81 17.33
C TRP A 128 9.84 -10.69 17.59
N ALA A 129 9.47 -10.09 18.72
CA ALA A 129 8.08 -10.03 19.22
C ALA A 129 7.13 -9.26 18.30
N ALA A 130 5.83 -9.57 18.37
CA ALA A 130 4.76 -9.00 17.54
C ALA A 130 4.77 -7.45 17.50
N LYS A 131 5.03 -6.80 18.63
CA LYS A 131 5.13 -5.33 18.76
C LYS A 131 6.19 -4.69 17.86
N ARG A 132 7.21 -5.45 17.42
CA ARG A 132 8.24 -4.96 16.49
C ARG A 132 7.75 -4.84 15.06
N ALA A 133 6.56 -5.34 14.74
CA ALA A 133 5.89 -5.09 13.47
C ALA A 133 5.29 -3.66 13.37
N ALA A 134 5.32 -2.88 14.46
CA ALA A 134 4.81 -1.52 14.46
C ALA A 134 5.52 -0.66 13.41
N LEU A 135 4.75 0.19 12.73
CA LEU A 135 5.26 1.08 11.69
C LEU A 135 6.31 2.04 12.30
N GLY A 136 7.51 2.07 11.73
CA GLY A 136 8.60 2.91 12.22
C GLY A 136 9.34 2.36 13.45
N ALA A 137 9.05 1.12 13.88
CA ALA A 137 9.86 0.45 14.88
C ALA A 137 11.32 0.31 14.40
N ALA A 138 12.27 0.71 15.23
CA ALA A 138 13.68 0.58 14.93
C ALA A 138 14.17 -0.87 15.09
N GLY A 139 14.99 -1.32 14.14
CA GLY A 139 15.59 -2.66 14.15
C GLY A 139 14.81 -3.67 13.32
N HIS A 140 14.87 -4.92 13.74
CA HIS A 140 14.18 -6.04 13.08
C HIS A 140 12.67 -6.01 13.32
N SER A 141 11.91 -6.51 12.34
CA SER A 141 10.46 -6.67 12.46
C SER A 141 10.08 -7.94 13.24
N TRP A 142 8.80 -8.26 13.31
CA TRP A 142 8.34 -9.55 13.84
C TRP A 142 8.76 -10.70 12.92
N ALA A 143 9.13 -11.83 13.52
CA ALA A 143 9.33 -13.09 12.82
C ALA A 143 8.77 -14.23 13.66
N ALA A 144 8.09 -15.16 13.00
CA ALA A 144 7.57 -16.37 13.63
C ALA A 144 8.69 -17.37 13.94
N GLU A 145 8.41 -18.31 14.86
CA GLU A 145 9.33 -19.40 15.16
C GLU A 145 9.51 -20.35 13.95
N PRO A 146 10.75 -20.76 13.61
CA PRO A 146 11.02 -21.73 12.56
C PRO A 146 10.23 -23.01 12.75
N GLY A 147 9.60 -23.48 11.67
CA GLY A 147 8.74 -24.66 11.69
C GLY A 147 7.28 -24.38 12.10
N SER A 148 6.92 -23.14 12.43
CA SER A 148 5.51 -22.75 12.56
C SER A 148 4.81 -22.78 11.20
N GLU A 149 4.00 -23.80 10.93
CA GLU A 149 3.09 -23.79 9.78
C GLU A 149 1.90 -22.85 10.07
N GLY A 150 1.60 -21.95 9.13
CA GLY A 150 0.45 -21.04 9.26
C GLY A 150 0.64 -19.90 10.26
N ALA A 151 1.86 -19.39 10.42
CA ALA A 151 2.14 -18.28 11.32
C ALA A 151 1.32 -17.02 10.99
N TRP A 152 0.81 -16.34 12.02
CA TRP A 152 -0.01 -15.14 11.87
C TRP A 152 0.40 -14.02 12.84
N LEU A 153 0.11 -12.79 12.42
CA LEU A 153 0.25 -11.57 13.19
C LEU A 153 -1.09 -10.81 13.11
N GLU A 154 -1.65 -10.47 14.25
CA GLU A 154 -2.91 -9.77 14.41
C GLU A 154 -2.67 -8.38 15.05
N LEU A 155 -3.40 -7.39 14.54
CA LEU A 155 -3.34 -6.00 15.02
C LEU A 155 -4.73 -5.64 15.55
N ASP A 156 -4.81 -5.31 16.84
CA ASP A 156 -6.03 -4.77 17.45
C ASP A 156 -6.05 -3.24 17.31
N LEU A 157 -7.11 -2.71 16.71
CA LEU A 157 -7.32 -1.27 16.52
C LEU A 157 -8.11 -0.63 17.68
N GLY A 158 -8.49 -1.42 18.70
CA GLY A 158 -9.23 -1.05 19.91
C GLY A 158 -10.69 -0.65 19.71
N THR A 159 -10.99 0.02 18.59
CA THR A 159 -12.34 0.45 18.19
C THR A 159 -12.58 0.10 16.73
N ARG A 160 -13.83 0.09 16.30
CA ARG A 160 -14.16 -0.13 14.89
C ARG A 160 -13.58 0.99 14.03
N ARG A 161 -12.69 0.64 13.10
CA ARG A 161 -12.10 1.55 12.10
C ARG A 161 -12.39 1.05 10.70
N ASN A 162 -12.40 1.97 9.73
CA ASN A 162 -12.43 1.62 8.31
C ASN A 162 -10.99 1.51 7.80
N VAL A 163 -10.56 0.30 7.48
CA VAL A 163 -9.23 0.05 6.92
C VAL A 163 -9.32 0.18 5.41
N THR A 164 -8.59 1.14 4.85
CA THR A 164 -8.55 1.39 3.39
C THR A 164 -7.32 0.80 2.71
N GLY A 165 -6.41 0.21 3.49
CA GLY A 165 -5.21 -0.44 2.98
C GLY A 165 -4.22 -0.81 4.08
N GLU A 166 -3.29 -1.68 3.73
CA GLU A 166 -2.23 -2.18 4.59
C GLU A 166 -0.85 -1.92 3.99
N ARG A 167 0.11 -1.55 4.84
CA ARG A 167 1.52 -1.44 4.48
C ARG A 167 2.32 -2.46 5.27
N ARG A 168 3.04 -3.33 4.56
CA ARG A 168 3.98 -4.26 5.19
C ARG A 168 5.36 -3.61 5.31
N PRO A 169 6.04 -3.70 6.46
CA PRO A 169 7.44 -3.31 6.55
C PRO A 169 8.28 -4.19 5.61
N SER A 170 9.26 -3.56 4.95
CA SER A 170 10.22 -4.19 4.04
C SER A 170 11.32 -4.94 4.78
#